data_AF-A0A7J7TPP0-F1
#
_entry.id   AF-A0A7J7TPP0-F1
#
_cell.length_a   1.000
_cell.length_b   1.000
_cell.length_c   1.000
_cell.angle_alpha   90.00
_cell.angle_beta   90.00
_cell.angle_gamma   90.00
#
_symmetry.space_group_name_H-M   'P 1'
#
loop_
_entity.id
_entity.type
_entity.pdbx_description
1 polymer ?
#
loop_
_entity_poly.entity_id
_entity_poly.type
_entity_poly.pdbx_seq_one_letter_code
_entity_poly.pdbx_strand_id
1 'polypeptide(L)'
;MTSLAQQLQRLALPQSDPSLLSRDEVASLLFDPKEAATIDRDTAFAIGCTGLEELLGIDPAFEQFEAPLFSQFAKTLARSVQTKAVNKQLDENISLFLTHLSPYFLLKPAHKCLEWLIHRFHIHLYNQDSLIACVLPYHETRIFVRVIQLLKINNPKHKWFWLLPVKQSGVPLAKGTLITHCYKDLGFMDFICSLVTKSVKVSSLLSHECVILLKGCLLCQDRFGSMDRALAWGLKSPRFDSGQGHVTWLRAYPQCGVCKRQLIDDTLSSMFLTFCLSPFLSVQNQ
;
A
#
# COMPACT_ATOMS: atom_id res chain seq x y z
N MET A 1 19.00 -7.89 -25.81
CA MET A 1 17.69 -7.37 -26.27
C MET A 1 17.94 -6.34 -27.37
N THR A 2 17.18 -6.36 -28.46
CA THR A 2 17.32 -5.42 -29.58
C THR A 2 16.64 -4.07 -29.29
N SER A 3 17.11 -2.98 -29.92
CA SER A 3 16.55 -1.63 -29.75
C SER A 3 15.04 -1.56 -30.02
N LEU A 4 14.56 -2.27 -31.05
CA LEU A 4 13.15 -2.38 -31.40
C LEU A 4 12.32 -3.07 -30.31
N ALA A 5 12.82 -4.15 -29.72
CA ALA A 5 12.13 -4.85 -28.65
C ALA A 5 11.93 -3.94 -27.43
N GLN A 6 12.91 -3.08 -27.12
CA GLN A 6 12.78 -2.09 -26.05
C GLN A 6 11.77 -0.99 -26.38
N GLN A 7 11.66 -0.57 -27.65
CA GLN A 7 10.65 0.40 -28.09
C GLN A 7 9.23 -0.17 -27.99
N LEU A 8 9.02 -1.41 -28.45
CA LEU A 8 7.74 -2.10 -28.34
C LEU A 8 7.33 -2.31 -26.88
N GLN A 9 8.28 -2.66 -26.01
CA GLN A 9 8.01 -2.81 -24.59
C GLN A 9 7.61 -1.50 -23.90
N ARG A 10 8.07 -0.34 -24.39
CA ARG A 10 7.65 0.98 -23.88
C ARG A 10 6.23 1.36 -24.32
N LEU A 11 5.77 0.84 -25.46
CA LEU A 11 4.44 1.11 -26.00
C LEU A 11 3.40 0.09 -25.52
N ALA A 12 3.83 -1.00 -24.90
CA ALA A 12 2.95 -2.03 -24.37
C ALA A 12 2.03 -1.44 -23.29
N LEU A 13 0.72 -1.55 -23.52
CA LEU A 13 -0.30 -1.18 -22.55
C LEU A 13 -0.63 -2.40 -21.68
N PRO A 14 -1.10 -2.21 -20.43
CA PRO A 14 -1.55 -3.33 -19.61
C PRO A 14 -2.65 -4.17 -20.26
N GLN A 15 -3.43 -3.58 -21.17
CA GLN A 15 -4.48 -4.27 -21.95
C GLN A 15 -3.90 -5.23 -23.01
N SER A 16 -2.66 -5.02 -23.44
CA SER A 16 -1.95 -5.87 -24.40
C SER A 16 -1.17 -7.00 -23.73
N ASP A 17 -1.38 -7.21 -22.44
CA ASP A 17 -0.65 -8.23 -21.69
C ASP A 17 -1.08 -9.64 -22.13
N PRO A 18 -0.13 -10.51 -22.54
CA PRO A 18 -0.44 -11.86 -22.99
C PRO A 18 -1.16 -12.71 -21.93
N SER A 19 -0.96 -12.43 -20.64
CA SER A 19 -1.65 -13.18 -19.58
C SER A 19 -3.14 -12.89 -19.49
N LEU A 20 -3.63 -11.82 -20.14
CA LEU A 20 -5.05 -11.55 -20.27
C LEU A 20 -5.69 -12.35 -21.42
N LEU A 21 -4.86 -12.87 -22.33
CA LEU A 21 -5.28 -13.64 -23.51
C LEU A 21 -5.07 -15.15 -23.31
N SER A 22 -4.08 -15.54 -22.50
CA SER A 22 -3.84 -16.92 -22.11
C SER A 22 -4.86 -17.37 -21.07
N ARG A 23 -5.45 -18.55 -21.28
CA ARG A 23 -6.41 -19.17 -20.35
C ARG A 23 -5.76 -20.24 -19.46
N ASP A 24 -4.47 -20.50 -19.62
CA ASP A 24 -3.80 -21.63 -18.97
C ASP A 24 -3.43 -21.34 -17.51
N GLU A 25 -3.13 -20.09 -17.19
CA GLU A 25 -2.79 -19.65 -15.83
C GLU A 25 -3.39 -18.27 -15.55
N VAL A 26 -4.19 -18.18 -14.48
CA VAL A 26 -4.84 -16.94 -14.06
C VAL A 26 -4.29 -16.48 -12.71
N ALA A 27 -4.03 -15.18 -12.58
CA ALA A 27 -3.56 -14.60 -11.33
C ALA A 27 -4.66 -14.69 -10.27
N SER A 28 -4.36 -15.37 -9.15
CA SER A 28 -5.29 -15.56 -8.04
C SER A 28 -4.57 -15.44 -6.70
N LEU A 29 -5.23 -14.78 -5.76
CA LEU A 29 -4.77 -14.67 -4.38
C LEU A 29 -5.10 -15.94 -3.60
N LEU A 30 -6.30 -16.49 -3.80
CA LEU A 30 -6.83 -17.62 -3.02
C LEU A 30 -6.48 -19.00 -3.60
N PHE A 31 -6.38 -19.11 -4.92
CA PHE A 31 -6.21 -20.38 -5.61
C PHE A 31 -4.83 -20.47 -6.27
N ASP A 32 -4.45 -21.68 -6.64
CA ASP A 32 -3.28 -21.86 -7.49
C ASP A 32 -3.59 -21.47 -8.93
N PRO A 33 -2.62 -20.94 -9.71
CA PRO A 33 -2.89 -20.35 -11.03
C PRO A 33 -3.63 -21.28 -12.01
N LYS A 34 -3.38 -22.59 -11.89
CA LYS A 34 -4.05 -23.63 -12.69
C LYS A 34 -5.48 -23.91 -12.24
N GLU A 35 -5.72 -23.89 -10.93
CA GLU A 35 -7.07 -24.04 -10.38
C GLU A 35 -7.89 -22.79 -10.69
N ALA A 36 -7.30 -21.61 -10.50
CA ALA A 36 -7.92 -20.31 -10.83
C ALA A 36 -8.37 -20.23 -12.30
N ALA A 37 -7.63 -20.83 -13.22
CA ALA A 37 -7.99 -20.89 -14.63
C ALA A 37 -9.30 -21.67 -14.91
N THR A 38 -9.67 -22.59 -14.02
CA THR A 38 -10.93 -23.36 -14.10
C THR A 38 -12.12 -22.64 -13.49
N ILE A 39 -11.88 -21.62 -12.66
CA ILE A 39 -12.93 -20.87 -11.98
C ILE A 39 -13.61 -19.94 -12.98
N ASP A 40 -14.92 -20.10 -13.11
CA ASP A 40 -15.73 -19.24 -13.94
C ASP A 40 -16.02 -17.89 -13.24
N ARG A 41 -16.41 -16.91 -14.05
CA ARG A 41 -16.68 -15.56 -13.57
C ARG A 41 -17.83 -15.51 -12.55
N ASP A 42 -18.83 -16.37 -12.69
CA ASP A 42 -19.99 -16.38 -11.80
C ASP A 42 -19.59 -16.92 -10.42
N THR A 43 -18.75 -17.95 -10.36
CA THR A 43 -18.16 -18.44 -9.11
C THR A 43 -17.26 -17.40 -8.45
N ALA A 44 -16.34 -16.77 -9.20
CA ALA A 44 -15.48 -15.72 -8.64
C ALA A 44 -16.28 -14.53 -8.10
N PHE A 45 -17.38 -14.17 -8.77
CA PHE A 45 -18.30 -13.13 -8.31
C PHE A 45 -19.01 -13.52 -7.02
N ALA A 46 -19.54 -14.75 -6.93
CA ALA A 46 -20.20 -15.26 -5.74
C ALA A 46 -19.24 -15.25 -4.53
N ILE A 47 -17.98 -15.68 -4.71
CA ILE A 47 -16.95 -15.63 -3.66
C ILE A 47 -16.75 -14.19 -3.17
N GLY A 48 -16.64 -13.23 -4.10
CA GLY A 48 -16.49 -11.81 -3.78
C GLY A 48 -17.68 -11.25 -2.99
N CYS A 49 -18.91 -11.53 -3.43
CA CYS A 49 -20.12 -11.09 -2.73
C CYS A 49 -20.23 -11.67 -1.33
N THR A 50 -19.94 -12.97 -1.13
CA THR A 50 -19.91 -13.56 0.22
C THR A 50 -18.85 -12.89 1.11
N GLY A 51 -17.69 -12.53 0.55
CA GLY A 51 -16.68 -11.75 1.27
C GLY A 51 -17.18 -10.38 1.69
N LEU A 52 -17.92 -9.69 0.82
CA LEU A 52 -18.49 -8.38 1.10
C LEU A 52 -19.58 -8.46 2.16
N GLU A 53 -20.49 -9.42 2.08
CA GLU A 53 -21.55 -9.65 3.08
C GLU A 53 -20.97 -9.90 4.48
N GLU A 54 -19.91 -10.71 4.58
CA GLU A 54 -19.19 -10.94 5.84
C GLU A 54 -18.53 -9.65 6.35
N LEU A 55 -17.97 -8.80 5.48
CA LEU A 55 -17.41 -7.49 5.86
C LEU A 55 -18.48 -6.49 6.29
N LEU A 56 -19.66 -6.49 5.64
CA LEU A 56 -20.79 -5.64 6.00
C LEU A 56 -21.32 -5.95 7.41
N GLY A 57 -21.25 -7.23 7.82
CA GLY A 57 -21.53 -7.64 9.19
C GLY A 57 -20.57 -7.08 10.24
N ILE A 58 -19.37 -6.63 9.82
CA ILE A 58 -18.33 -6.05 10.69
C ILE A 58 -18.36 -4.53 10.62
N ASP A 59 -18.41 -3.97 9.42
CA ASP A 59 -18.37 -2.54 9.16
C ASP A 59 -19.37 -2.17 8.04
N PRO A 60 -20.47 -1.48 8.35
CA PRO A 60 -21.48 -1.11 7.36
C PRO A 60 -20.97 -0.10 6.33
N ALA A 61 -19.81 0.54 6.55
CA ALA A 61 -19.22 1.45 5.58
C ALA A 61 -18.85 0.78 4.24
N PHE A 62 -18.85 -0.56 4.18
CA PHE A 62 -18.63 -1.29 2.93
C PHE A 62 -19.83 -1.25 1.96
N GLU A 63 -21.02 -0.84 2.40
CA GLU A 63 -22.26 -0.86 1.59
C GLU A 63 -22.14 0.02 0.35
N GLN A 64 -21.44 1.16 0.47
CA GLN A 64 -21.18 2.08 -0.64
C GLN A 64 -20.44 1.43 -1.82
N PHE A 65 -19.75 0.30 -1.62
CA PHE A 65 -18.98 -0.38 -2.66
C PHE A 65 -19.76 -1.48 -3.38
N GLU A 66 -20.93 -1.86 -2.88
CA GLU A 66 -21.76 -2.91 -3.47
C GLU A 66 -22.18 -2.54 -4.90
N ALA A 67 -22.82 -1.38 -5.06
CA ALA A 67 -23.26 -0.90 -6.36
C ALA A 67 -22.11 -0.72 -7.39
N PRO A 68 -20.98 -0.05 -7.08
CA PRO A 68 -19.92 0.16 -8.06
C PRO A 68 -19.04 -1.05 -8.35
N LEU A 69 -18.79 -1.95 -7.37
CA LEU A 69 -17.76 -3.01 -7.50
C LEU A 69 -18.32 -4.44 -7.43
N PHE A 70 -19.44 -4.66 -6.74
CA PHE A 70 -20.02 -5.99 -6.48
C PHE A 70 -21.43 -6.16 -7.05
N SER A 71 -21.83 -5.32 -8.00
CA SER A 71 -23.11 -5.43 -8.70
C SER A 71 -23.02 -6.32 -9.94
N GLN A 72 -24.18 -6.76 -10.44
CA GLN A 72 -24.28 -7.46 -11.72
C GLN A 72 -23.75 -6.62 -12.90
N PHE A 73 -23.79 -5.29 -12.77
CA PHE A 73 -23.18 -4.39 -13.75
C PHE A 73 -21.64 -4.46 -13.71
N ALA A 74 -21.03 -4.42 -12.52
CA ALA A 74 -19.60 -4.60 -12.35
C ALA A 74 -19.10 -5.94 -12.94
N LYS A 75 -19.91 -6.99 -12.82
CA LYS A 75 -19.63 -8.31 -13.41
C LYS A 75 -19.56 -8.30 -14.94
N THR A 76 -20.28 -7.41 -15.63
CA THR A 76 -20.26 -7.29 -17.11
C THR A 76 -19.28 -6.23 -17.61
N LEU A 77 -18.78 -5.34 -16.73
CA LEU A 77 -17.82 -4.28 -17.07
C LEU A 77 -16.42 -4.79 -17.47
N ALA A 78 -16.09 -4.75 -18.75
CA ALA A 78 -14.76 -5.12 -19.27
C ALA A 78 -13.85 -3.88 -19.41
N ARG A 79 -12.84 -3.78 -18.53
CA ARG A 79 -11.97 -2.61 -18.40
C ARG A 79 -11.20 -2.22 -19.68
N SER A 80 -10.90 -3.20 -20.53
CA SER A 80 -10.20 -3.01 -21.81
C SER A 80 -10.99 -2.22 -22.84
N VAL A 81 -12.32 -2.25 -22.77
CA VAL A 81 -13.22 -1.67 -23.76
C VAL A 81 -13.81 -0.33 -23.28
N GLN A 82 -13.61 0.02 -22.01
CA GLN A 82 -14.17 1.24 -21.42
C GLN A 82 -13.35 2.50 -21.76
N THR A 83 -14.03 3.65 -21.69
CA THR A 83 -13.39 4.96 -21.88
C THR A 83 -12.42 5.28 -20.72
N LYS A 84 -11.46 6.17 -20.99
CA LYS A 84 -10.49 6.63 -19.98
C LYS A 84 -11.17 7.27 -18.76
N ALA A 85 -12.28 7.98 -18.96
CA ALA A 85 -13.01 8.62 -17.87
C ALA A 85 -13.66 7.60 -16.93
N VAL A 86 -14.31 6.56 -17.49
CA VAL A 86 -14.91 5.47 -16.72
C VAL A 86 -13.85 4.68 -15.97
N ASN A 87 -12.73 4.36 -16.63
CA ASN A 87 -11.62 3.65 -15.98
C ASN A 87 -11.03 4.47 -14.82
N LYS A 88 -10.96 5.80 -14.93
CA LYS A 88 -10.50 6.67 -13.84
C LYS A 88 -11.47 6.66 -12.65
N GLN A 89 -12.78 6.70 -12.88
CA GLN A 89 -13.77 6.59 -11.81
C GLN A 89 -13.69 5.22 -11.11
N LEU A 90 -13.50 4.15 -11.89
CA LEU A 90 -13.27 2.82 -11.36
C LEU A 90 -11.99 2.76 -10.50
N ASP A 91 -10.91 3.42 -10.94
CA ASP A 91 -9.65 3.52 -10.20
C ASP A 91 -9.81 4.22 -8.85
N GLU A 92 -10.61 5.28 -8.81
CA GLU A 92 -10.92 6.03 -7.59
C GLU A 92 -11.73 5.16 -6.62
N ASN A 93 -12.78 4.48 -7.11
CA ASN A 93 -13.59 3.56 -6.31
C ASN A 93 -12.78 2.38 -5.74
N ILE A 94 -11.92 1.76 -6.56
CA ILE A 94 -11.04 0.67 -6.12
C ILE A 94 -10.04 1.17 -5.07
N SER A 95 -9.46 2.36 -5.28
CA SER A 95 -8.48 2.91 -4.33
C SER A 95 -9.13 3.24 -2.99
N LEU A 96 -10.36 3.74 -2.98
CA LEU A 96 -11.14 3.97 -1.77
C LEU A 96 -11.47 2.64 -1.06
N PHE A 97 -11.98 1.66 -1.80
CA PHE A 97 -12.27 0.32 -1.25
C PHE A 97 -11.04 -0.30 -0.60
N LEU A 98 -9.89 -0.28 -1.28
CA LEU A 98 -8.63 -0.83 -0.76
C LEU A 98 -8.13 -0.09 0.50
N THR A 99 -8.42 1.21 0.62
CA THR A 99 -8.10 1.98 1.83
C THR A 99 -8.96 1.53 3.00
N HIS A 100 -10.28 1.37 2.79
CA HIS A 100 -11.21 0.83 3.80
C HIS A 100 -10.93 -0.64 4.15
N LEU A 101 -10.45 -1.43 3.19
CA LEU A 101 -10.15 -2.85 3.39
C LEU A 101 -8.89 -3.07 4.21
N SER A 102 -7.92 -2.14 4.17
CA SER A 102 -6.60 -2.32 4.76
C SER A 102 -6.64 -2.72 6.25
N PRO A 103 -7.45 -2.11 7.13
CA PRO A 103 -7.55 -2.54 8.53
C PRO A 103 -8.04 -3.98 8.73
N TYR A 104 -8.80 -4.51 7.77
CA TYR A 104 -9.41 -5.84 7.81
C TYR A 104 -8.67 -6.86 6.95
N PHE A 105 -7.51 -6.50 6.39
CA PHE A 105 -6.83 -7.30 5.38
C PHE A 105 -6.53 -8.73 5.83
N LEU A 106 -6.19 -8.96 7.10
CA LEU A 106 -5.90 -10.30 7.61
C LEU A 106 -7.12 -11.23 7.73
N LEU A 107 -8.33 -10.69 7.58
CA LEU A 107 -9.57 -11.46 7.62
C LEU A 107 -9.78 -12.17 6.28
N LYS A 108 -10.17 -13.45 6.34
CA LYS A 108 -10.59 -14.22 5.15
C LYS A 108 -11.60 -13.51 4.23
N PRO A 109 -12.64 -12.83 4.74
CA PRO A 109 -13.56 -12.09 3.87
C PRO A 109 -12.89 -11.00 3.04
N ALA A 110 -11.86 -10.33 3.58
CA ALA A 110 -11.11 -9.34 2.81
C ALA A 110 -10.37 -9.97 1.62
N HIS A 111 -9.80 -11.16 1.80
CA HIS A 111 -9.15 -11.89 0.71
C HIS A 111 -10.14 -12.33 -0.38
N LYS A 112 -11.35 -12.75 -0.01
CA LYS A 112 -12.42 -13.07 -0.97
C LYS A 112 -12.80 -11.87 -1.84
N CYS A 113 -12.93 -10.69 -1.23
CA CYS A 113 -13.16 -9.45 -1.97
C CYS A 113 -12.01 -9.12 -2.92
N LEU A 114 -10.76 -9.24 -2.46
CA LEU A 114 -9.59 -9.00 -3.31
C LEU A 114 -9.52 -9.97 -4.48
N GLU A 115 -9.86 -11.23 -4.28
CA GLU A 115 -9.90 -12.24 -5.34
C GLU A 115 -10.80 -11.79 -6.49
N TRP A 116 -12.02 -11.34 -6.18
CA TRP A 116 -12.94 -10.79 -7.18
C TRP A 116 -12.34 -9.59 -7.94
N LEU A 117 -11.73 -8.64 -7.22
CA LEU A 117 -11.14 -7.45 -7.85
C LEU A 117 -9.93 -7.79 -8.73
N ILE A 118 -9.12 -8.77 -8.32
CA ILE A 118 -7.96 -9.27 -9.08
C ILE A 118 -8.44 -9.98 -10.35
N HIS A 119 -9.47 -10.81 -10.23
CA HIS A 119 -10.01 -11.59 -11.33
C HIS A 119 -10.76 -10.71 -12.34
N ARG A 120 -11.59 -9.76 -11.87
CA ARG A 120 -12.47 -8.96 -12.75
C ARG A 120 -11.81 -7.69 -13.28
N PHE A 121 -11.17 -6.92 -12.41
CA PHE A 121 -10.65 -5.59 -12.73
C PHE A 121 -9.13 -5.57 -12.91
N HIS A 122 -8.47 -6.71 -12.70
CA HIS A 122 -7.03 -6.90 -12.81
C HIS A 122 -6.24 -5.85 -12.02
N ILE A 123 -6.64 -5.60 -10.77
CA ILE A 123 -6.04 -4.56 -9.92
C ILE A 123 -4.53 -4.73 -9.71
N HIS A 124 -4.02 -5.97 -9.83
CA HIS A 124 -2.61 -6.30 -9.78
C HIS A 124 -1.80 -5.78 -10.99
N LEU A 125 -2.48 -5.36 -12.08
CA LEU A 125 -1.86 -4.73 -13.25
C LEU A 125 -2.08 -3.21 -13.24
N TYR A 126 -3.32 -2.77 -12.99
CA TYR A 126 -3.72 -1.37 -13.14
C TYR A 126 -3.56 -0.53 -11.87
N ASN A 127 -3.79 -1.12 -10.69
CA ASN A 127 -3.90 -0.42 -9.41
C ASN A 127 -2.81 -0.84 -8.42
N GLN A 128 -1.59 -1.06 -8.92
CA GLN A 128 -0.49 -1.63 -8.13
C GLN A 128 -0.15 -0.79 -6.89
N ASP A 129 -0.13 0.54 -7.04
CA ASP A 129 0.16 1.46 -5.94
C ASP A 129 -0.88 1.38 -4.82
N SER A 130 -2.17 1.35 -5.17
CA SER A 130 -3.27 1.24 -4.20
C SER A 130 -3.30 -0.15 -3.55
N LEU A 131 -3.00 -1.21 -4.32
CA LEU A 131 -2.93 -2.57 -3.80
C LEU A 131 -1.77 -2.72 -2.82
N ILE A 132 -0.58 -2.22 -3.16
CA ILE A 132 0.56 -2.21 -2.24
C ILE A 132 0.25 -1.37 -1.01
N ALA A 133 -0.38 -0.20 -1.15
CA ALA A 133 -0.76 0.62 -0.01
C ALA A 133 -1.66 -0.14 0.98
N CYS A 134 -2.60 -0.94 0.47
CA CYS A 134 -3.50 -1.75 1.29
C CYS A 134 -2.76 -2.82 2.10
N VAL A 135 -1.78 -3.50 1.50
CA VAL A 135 -1.14 -4.69 2.07
C VAL A 135 0.18 -4.42 2.79
N LEU A 136 0.82 -3.27 2.54
CA LEU A 136 2.13 -2.92 3.09
C LEU A 136 2.22 -2.93 4.62
N PRO A 137 1.18 -2.55 5.40
CA PRO A 137 1.22 -2.71 6.86
C PRO A 137 1.61 -4.12 7.28
N TYR A 138 1.11 -5.12 6.56
CA TYR A 138 1.24 -6.55 6.83
C TYR A 138 2.44 -7.22 6.15
N HIS A 139 3.50 -6.46 5.88
CA HIS A 139 4.70 -6.89 5.15
C HIS A 139 5.40 -8.15 5.70
N GLU A 140 5.23 -8.46 6.98
CA GLU A 140 5.81 -9.65 7.64
C GLU A 140 4.94 -10.91 7.47
N THR A 141 3.78 -10.82 6.81
CA THR A 141 2.85 -11.93 6.62
C THR A 141 3.07 -12.69 5.31
N ARG A 142 2.66 -13.96 5.26
CA ARG A 142 2.71 -14.77 4.03
C ARG A 142 1.72 -14.28 2.97
N ILE A 143 0.59 -13.73 3.38
CA ILE A 143 -0.41 -13.22 2.43
C ILE A 143 0.11 -11.98 1.68
N PHE A 144 0.90 -11.13 2.34
CA PHE A 144 1.61 -10.04 1.66
C PHE A 144 2.51 -10.57 0.54
N VAL A 145 3.30 -11.60 0.82
CA VAL A 145 4.16 -12.24 -0.18
C VAL A 145 3.34 -12.73 -1.38
N ARG A 146 2.19 -13.39 -1.13
CA ARG A 146 1.30 -13.87 -2.20
C ARG A 146 0.82 -12.71 -3.07
N VAL A 147 0.43 -11.58 -2.48
CA VAL A 147 0.03 -10.38 -3.24
C VAL A 147 1.19 -9.83 -4.08
N ILE A 148 2.40 -9.75 -3.52
CA ILE A 148 3.58 -9.28 -4.26
C ILE A 148 3.93 -10.21 -5.43
N GLN A 149 3.70 -11.51 -5.29
CA GLN A 149 3.91 -12.47 -6.38
C GLN A 149 2.98 -12.25 -7.58
N LEU A 150 1.78 -11.70 -7.36
CA LEU A 150 0.82 -11.35 -8.43
C LEU A 150 1.29 -10.15 -9.26
N LEU A 151 2.14 -9.29 -8.71
CA LEU A 151 2.58 -8.06 -9.38
C LEU A 151 3.62 -8.35 -10.47
N LYS A 152 3.54 -7.63 -11.60
CA LYS A 152 4.48 -7.75 -12.72
C LYS A 152 5.69 -6.82 -12.57
N ILE A 153 6.52 -7.11 -11.56
CA ILE A 153 7.68 -6.29 -11.17
C ILE A 153 9.02 -6.69 -11.83
N ASN A 154 8.99 -7.25 -13.04
CA ASN A 154 10.20 -7.82 -13.67
C ASN A 154 11.15 -6.76 -14.29
N ASN A 155 10.69 -5.51 -14.41
CA ASN A 155 11.47 -4.44 -15.02
C ASN A 155 12.27 -3.66 -13.95
N PRO A 156 13.60 -3.51 -14.08
CA PRO A 156 14.43 -2.71 -13.16
C PRO A 156 13.97 -1.26 -12.97
N LYS A 157 13.28 -0.69 -13.96
CA LYS A 157 12.73 0.68 -13.89
C LYS A 157 11.39 0.76 -13.16
N HIS A 158 10.83 -0.37 -12.75
CA HIS A 158 9.55 -0.42 -12.06
C HIS A 158 9.69 0.16 -10.65
N LYS A 159 8.76 1.04 -10.24
CA LYS A 159 8.73 1.66 -8.90
C LYS A 159 8.90 0.64 -7.77
N TRP A 160 8.24 -0.51 -7.92
CA TRP A 160 8.22 -1.59 -6.93
C TRP A 160 9.27 -2.68 -7.16
N PHE A 161 10.29 -2.42 -8.00
CA PHE A 161 11.33 -3.40 -8.33
C PHE A 161 12.12 -3.88 -7.10
N TRP A 162 12.26 -3.04 -6.06
CA TRP A 162 12.95 -3.41 -4.83
C TRP A 162 12.26 -4.56 -4.06
N LEU A 163 11.00 -4.87 -4.36
CA LEU A 163 10.26 -6.02 -3.83
C LEU A 163 10.49 -7.32 -4.62
N LEU A 164 11.28 -7.30 -5.69
CA LEU A 164 11.59 -8.49 -6.49
C LEU A 164 12.19 -9.65 -5.66
N PRO A 165 13.09 -9.41 -4.68
CA PRO A 165 13.59 -10.48 -3.82
C PRO A 165 12.48 -11.18 -3.02
N VAL A 166 11.46 -10.44 -2.57
CA VAL A 166 10.29 -10.98 -1.85
C VAL A 166 9.48 -11.88 -2.79
N LYS A 167 9.24 -11.40 -4.01
CA LYS A 167 8.54 -12.17 -5.05
C LYS A 167 9.24 -13.51 -5.35
N GLN A 168 10.56 -13.50 -5.49
CA GLN A 168 11.35 -14.67 -5.88
C GLN A 168 11.57 -15.65 -4.73
N SER A 169 11.91 -15.15 -3.54
CA SER A 169 12.23 -16.00 -2.38
C SER A 169 10.99 -16.58 -1.71
N GLY A 170 9.82 -15.92 -1.84
CA GLY A 170 8.62 -16.31 -1.11
C GLY A 170 8.72 -16.03 0.40
N VAL A 171 9.74 -15.29 0.85
CA VAL A 171 9.97 -14.97 2.26
C VAL A 171 9.38 -13.60 2.58
N PRO A 172 8.67 -13.44 3.71
CA PRO A 172 8.13 -12.15 4.12
C PRO A 172 9.20 -11.06 4.24
N LEU A 173 8.80 -9.81 4.02
CA LEU A 173 9.71 -8.68 4.03
C LEU A 173 10.08 -8.35 5.48
N ALA A 174 11.38 -8.43 5.80
CA ALA A 174 11.85 -8.04 7.11
C ALA A 174 11.70 -6.52 7.35
N LYS A 175 11.23 -6.14 8.54
CA LYS A 175 11.10 -4.74 8.96
C LYS A 175 12.36 -3.89 8.75
N GLY A 176 13.54 -4.46 9.03
CA GLY A 176 14.83 -3.76 8.82
C GLY A 176 15.06 -3.37 7.36
N THR A 177 14.66 -4.22 6.42
CA THR A 177 14.77 -3.96 4.97
C THR A 177 13.80 -2.86 4.54
N LEU A 178 12.56 -2.92 5.01
CA LEU A 178 11.55 -1.88 4.76
C LEU A 178 12.03 -0.51 5.24
N ILE A 179 12.48 -0.43 6.49
CA ILE A 179 13.00 0.80 7.10
C ILE A 179 14.20 1.32 6.29
N THR A 180 15.15 0.45 5.95
CA THR A 180 16.33 0.82 5.16
C THR A 180 15.92 1.39 3.80
N HIS A 181 14.90 0.83 3.15
CA HIS A 181 14.40 1.35 1.89
C HIS A 181 13.72 2.72 2.06
N CYS A 182 12.95 2.94 3.12
CA CYS A 182 12.39 4.26 3.46
C CYS A 182 13.47 5.34 3.60
N TYR A 183 14.65 5.01 4.14
CA TYR A 183 15.77 5.97 4.23
C TYR A 183 16.45 6.24 2.87
N LYS A 184 16.45 5.26 1.96
CA LYS A 184 17.15 5.34 0.68
C LYS A 184 16.35 6.00 -0.43
N ASP A 185 15.03 5.78 -0.44
CA ASP A 185 14.13 6.25 -1.49
C ASP A 185 13.11 7.26 -0.93
N LEU A 186 13.34 8.54 -1.25
CA LEU A 186 12.45 9.64 -0.87
C LEU A 186 11.06 9.51 -1.49
N GLY A 187 10.96 8.96 -2.71
CA GLY A 187 9.67 8.74 -3.37
C GLY A 187 8.85 7.67 -2.68
N PHE A 188 9.51 6.64 -2.12
CA PHE A 188 8.86 5.66 -1.26
C PHE A 188 8.43 6.28 0.09
N MET A 189 9.27 7.12 0.69
CA MET A 189 8.90 7.83 1.93
C MET A 189 7.66 8.70 1.73
N ASP A 190 7.59 9.48 0.64
CA ASP A 190 6.42 10.28 0.29
C ASP A 190 5.17 9.41 0.09
N PHE A 191 5.34 8.23 -0.53
CA PHE A 191 4.26 7.26 -0.66
C PHE A 191 3.73 6.80 0.70
N ILE A 192 4.60 6.44 1.66
CA ILE A 192 4.19 6.07 3.02
C ILE A 192 3.44 7.21 3.71
N CYS A 193 3.96 8.43 3.65
CA CYS A 193 3.30 9.62 4.23
C CYS A 193 1.90 9.84 3.61
N SER A 194 1.78 9.67 2.30
CA SER A 194 0.51 9.83 1.59
C SER A 194 -0.50 8.73 1.96
N LEU A 195 -0.03 7.49 2.13
CA LEU A 195 -0.82 6.33 2.53
C LEU A 195 -1.45 6.59 3.88
N VAL A 196 -0.63 6.96 4.87
CA VAL A 196 -1.09 7.27 6.22
C VAL A 196 -2.12 8.40 6.21
N THR A 197 -1.81 9.52 5.54
CA THR A 197 -2.72 10.66 5.47
C THR A 197 -4.08 10.27 4.87
N LYS A 198 -4.10 9.38 3.88
CA LYS A 198 -5.34 8.86 3.29
C LYS A 198 -6.08 7.94 4.25
N SER A 199 -5.39 7.01 4.90
CA SER A 199 -5.99 6.09 5.87
C SER A 199 -6.66 6.83 7.03
N VAL A 200 -6.02 7.87 7.57
CA VAL A 200 -6.58 8.69 8.67
C VAL A 200 -7.86 9.42 8.25
N LYS A 201 -7.92 9.92 7.01
CA LYS A 201 -9.11 10.63 6.50
C LYS A 201 -10.31 9.71 6.25
N VAL A 202 -10.03 8.45 5.92
CA VAL A 202 -11.03 7.50 5.41
C VAL A 202 -11.54 6.57 6.51
N SER A 203 -10.67 6.17 7.44
CA SER A 203 -11.02 5.29 8.55
C SER A 203 -10.59 5.92 9.88
N SER A 204 -11.56 6.13 10.76
CA SER A 204 -11.32 6.47 12.18
C SER A 204 -10.61 5.33 12.94
N LEU A 205 -10.60 4.13 12.37
CA LEU A 205 -9.89 2.96 12.86
C LEU A 205 -8.51 2.86 12.19
N LEU A 206 -7.50 3.47 12.80
CA LEU A 206 -6.11 3.15 12.50
C LEU A 206 -5.82 1.74 13.02
N SER A 207 -5.57 0.78 12.13
CA SER A 207 -5.02 -0.50 12.57
C SER A 207 -3.70 -0.26 13.30
N HIS A 208 -3.46 -0.98 14.40
CA HIS A 208 -2.22 -0.89 15.17
C HIS A 208 -0.97 -1.04 14.29
N GLU A 209 -1.06 -1.78 13.17
CA GLU A 209 0.03 -1.94 12.21
C GLU A 209 0.27 -0.71 11.32
N CYS A 210 -0.77 0.04 10.94
CA CYS A 210 -0.61 1.36 10.32
C CYS A 210 0.10 2.34 11.28
N VAL A 211 -0.15 2.23 12.59
CA VAL A 211 0.57 3.00 13.63
C VAL A 211 2.04 2.62 13.71
N ILE A 212 2.41 1.36 13.42
CA ILE A 212 3.81 0.90 13.40
C ILE A 212 4.56 1.49 12.19
N LEU A 213 3.95 1.51 11.00
CA LEU A 213 4.52 2.19 9.83
C LEU A 213 4.70 3.70 10.08
N LEU A 214 3.70 4.31 10.73
CA LEU A 214 3.73 5.69 11.22
C LEU A 214 4.89 5.97 12.18
N LYS A 215 5.06 5.14 13.22
CA LYS A 215 6.18 5.24 14.17
C LYS A 215 7.53 5.10 13.47
N GLY A 216 7.64 4.18 12.51
CA GLY A 216 8.84 4.02 11.67
C GLY A 216 9.14 5.27 10.85
N CYS A 217 8.12 5.88 10.24
CA CYS A 217 8.25 7.09 9.44
C CYS A 217 8.58 8.34 10.28
N LEU A 218 7.99 8.46 11.48
CA LEU A 218 8.27 9.55 12.42
C LEU A 218 9.66 9.42 13.05
N LEU A 219 10.08 8.21 13.44
CA LEU A 219 11.46 7.94 13.86
C LEU A 219 12.47 8.21 12.73
N CYS A 220 12.07 7.98 11.47
CA CYS A 220 12.87 8.31 10.29
C CYS A 220 12.99 9.83 10.12
N GLN A 221 11.90 10.58 10.25
CA GLN A 221 11.89 12.05 10.19
C GLN A 221 12.69 12.70 11.32
N ASP A 222 12.60 12.20 12.55
CA ASP A 222 13.35 12.74 13.68
C ASP A 222 14.85 12.45 13.55
N ARG A 223 15.25 11.30 12.99
CA ARG A 223 16.65 10.98 12.69
C ARG A 223 17.17 11.72 11.45
N PHE A 224 16.39 11.87 10.38
CA PHE A 224 16.78 12.65 9.19
C PHE A 224 16.92 14.13 9.54
N GLY A 225 16.00 14.68 10.35
CA GLY A 225 16.16 16.00 10.95
C GLY A 225 17.42 16.10 11.81
N SER A 226 17.87 15.02 12.45
CA SER A 226 19.15 14.96 13.16
C SER A 226 20.38 14.81 12.26
N MET A 227 20.26 14.10 11.13
CA MET A 227 21.36 13.80 10.20
C MET A 227 21.64 14.96 9.24
N ASP A 228 20.60 15.67 8.77
CA ASP A 228 20.74 16.94 8.04
C ASP A 228 21.26 18.06 8.94
N ARG A 229 20.92 18.07 10.24
CA ARG A 229 21.57 19.00 11.20
C ARG A 229 23.07 18.72 11.35
N ALA A 230 23.49 17.46 11.30
CA ALA A 230 24.91 17.08 11.36
C ALA A 230 25.67 17.39 10.05
N LEU A 231 25.03 17.25 8.89
CA LEU A 231 25.61 17.57 7.58
C LEU A 231 25.62 19.07 7.27
N ALA A 232 24.57 19.82 7.63
CA ALA A 232 24.48 21.26 7.41
C ALA A 232 25.44 22.09 8.30
N TRP A 233 26.01 21.48 9.35
CA TRP A 233 26.95 22.14 10.28
C TRP A 233 28.38 21.59 10.22
N GLY A 234 28.70 20.69 9.29
CA GLY A 234 30.09 20.29 8.99
C GLY A 234 30.93 19.83 10.21
N LEU A 235 30.32 19.27 11.25
CA LEU A 235 31.00 18.92 12.50
C LEU A 235 30.79 17.44 12.86
N LYS A 236 31.91 16.75 13.09
CA LYS A 236 31.98 15.54 13.93
C LYS A 236 31.29 15.85 15.29
N SER A 237 30.56 14.88 15.82
CA SER A 237 29.88 14.88 17.14
C SER A 237 30.68 15.49 18.30
N PRO A 238 30.10 15.68 19.50
CA PRO A 238 28.78 16.23 19.87
C PRO A 238 28.91 17.37 20.92
N ARG A 239 28.06 18.40 20.88
CA ARG A 239 27.55 19.09 22.08
C ARG A 239 26.37 20.00 21.74
N PHE A 240 25.34 19.89 22.56
CA PHE A 240 24.07 20.61 22.51
C PHE A 240 24.29 22.10 22.77
N ASP A 241 23.74 22.98 21.93
CA ASP A 241 23.09 24.20 22.43
C ASP A 241 22.07 24.77 21.43
N SER A 242 21.00 25.32 22.00
CA SER A 242 19.75 25.70 21.35
C SER A 242 19.81 27.03 20.60
N GLY A 243 19.41 27.05 19.31
CA GLY A 243 19.28 28.28 18.54
C GLY A 243 18.33 28.12 17.35
N GLN A 244 17.37 29.03 17.24
CA GLN A 244 16.20 29.01 16.36
C GLN A 244 16.55 28.92 14.87
N GLY A 245 15.97 27.91 14.20
CA GLY A 245 16.11 27.70 12.76
C GLY A 245 15.00 26.80 12.20
N HIS A 246 13.74 27.00 12.64
CA HIS A 246 12.59 26.67 11.80
C HIS A 246 12.68 27.60 10.58
N VAL A 247 12.57 27.21 9.32
CA VAL A 247 11.29 27.21 8.56
C VAL A 247 11.51 26.67 7.12
N THR A 248 12.72 26.30 6.67
CA THR A 248 12.96 25.98 5.24
C THR A 248 12.37 24.65 4.75
N TRP A 249 12.24 23.64 5.62
CA TRP A 249 11.68 22.33 5.22
C TRP A 249 10.15 22.27 5.08
N LEU A 250 9.41 23.11 5.81
CA LEU A 250 7.94 23.16 5.74
C LEU A 250 7.41 23.58 4.35
N ARG A 251 8.24 24.24 3.52
CA ARG A 251 7.89 24.60 2.15
C ARG A 251 8.09 23.48 1.13
N ALA A 252 9.01 22.54 1.37
CA ALA A 252 9.32 21.49 0.41
C ALA A 252 8.31 20.32 0.49
N TYR A 253 7.78 20.02 1.69
CA TYR A 253 6.88 18.88 1.91
C TYR A 253 5.73 19.26 2.87
N PRO A 254 4.74 20.04 2.42
CA PRO A 254 3.60 20.45 3.24
C PRO A 254 2.80 19.26 3.78
N GLN A 255 2.82 18.13 3.06
CA GLN A 255 2.10 16.89 3.42
C GLN A 255 2.63 16.28 4.73
N CYS A 256 3.94 16.34 4.97
CA CYS A 256 4.56 15.83 6.20
C CYS A 256 4.22 16.70 7.42
N GLY A 257 4.11 18.02 7.23
CA GLY A 257 3.69 18.96 8.27
C GLY A 257 2.19 18.86 8.61
N VAL A 258 1.36 18.48 7.63
CA VAL A 258 -0.06 18.17 7.81
C VAL A 258 -0.24 16.84 8.55
N CYS A 259 0.53 15.82 8.20
CA CYS A 259 0.57 14.54 8.93
C CYS A 259 0.88 14.76 10.41
N LYS A 260 1.92 15.55 10.73
CA LYS A 260 2.29 15.89 12.11
C LYS A 260 1.19 16.65 12.86
N ARG A 261 0.46 17.56 12.21
CA ARG A 261 -0.65 18.32 12.84
C ARG A 261 -1.89 17.46 13.08
N GLN A 262 -2.30 16.68 12.07
CA GLN A 262 -3.45 15.76 12.18
C GLN A 262 -3.20 14.62 13.19
N LEU A 263 -1.95 14.15 13.32
CA LEU A 263 -1.54 13.19 14.35
C LEU A 263 -1.56 13.75 15.78
N ILE A 264 -1.44 15.07 15.96
CA ILE A 264 -1.42 15.72 17.27
C ILE A 264 -2.85 16.02 17.76
N ASP A 265 -3.79 16.31 16.84
CA ASP A 265 -5.14 16.74 17.19
C ASP A 265 -6.12 15.58 17.48
N ASP A 266 -5.92 14.38 16.91
CA ASP A 266 -6.85 13.25 17.09
C ASP A 266 -6.27 12.16 18.00
N THR A 267 -6.68 12.12 19.28
CA THR A 267 -6.59 11.00 20.28
C THR A 267 -5.28 10.19 20.41
N LEU A 268 -4.24 10.51 19.65
CA LEU A 268 -2.97 9.83 19.62
C LEU A 268 -1.99 10.45 20.60
N SER A 269 -2.23 11.66 21.12
CA SER A 269 -1.37 12.31 22.12
C SER A 269 -1.19 11.45 23.39
N SER A 270 -2.24 10.74 23.84
CA SER A 270 -2.12 9.83 25.00
C SER A 270 -1.30 8.58 24.66
N MET A 271 -1.53 7.94 23.50
CA MET A 271 -0.74 6.78 23.07
C MET A 271 0.70 7.15 22.67
N PHE A 272 0.93 8.37 22.15
CA PHE A 272 2.25 8.92 21.85
C PHE A 272 3.06 9.08 23.13
N LEU A 273 2.45 9.63 24.19
CA LEU A 273 3.09 9.78 25.49
C LEU A 273 3.36 8.42 26.15
N THR A 274 2.42 7.46 26.11
CA THR A 274 2.62 6.16 26.79
C THR A 274 3.61 5.25 26.08
N PHE A 275 3.68 5.26 24.75
CA PHE A 275 4.54 4.34 23.99
C PHE A 275 5.86 4.93 23.47
N CYS A 276 5.98 6.25 23.25
CA CYS A 276 7.23 6.84 22.77
C CYS A 276 8.16 7.28 23.93
N LEU A 277 7.64 7.55 25.13
CA LEU A 277 8.46 7.99 26.27
C LEU A 277 8.90 6.86 27.23
N SER A 278 8.31 5.65 27.17
CA SER A 278 8.72 4.58 28.09
C SER A 278 10.16 4.06 27.88
N PRO A 279 10.72 4.03 26.65
CA PRO A 279 12.14 3.69 26.49
C PRO A 279 13.06 4.86 26.87
N PHE A 280 12.56 6.10 26.88
CA PHE A 280 13.36 7.30 27.21
C PHE A 280 13.45 7.56 28.71
N LEU A 281 12.44 7.17 29.50
CA LEU A 281 12.49 7.29 30.96
C LEU A 281 13.35 6.19 31.64
N SER A 282 13.62 5.08 30.94
CA SER A 282 14.45 4.00 31.48
C SER A 282 15.96 4.23 31.28
N VAL A 283 16.37 5.22 30.48
CA VAL A 283 17.78 5.55 30.17
C VAL A 283 18.25 6.83 30.87
N GLN A 284 17.37 7.50 31.62
CA GLN A 284 17.73 8.67 32.45
C GLN A 284 17.90 8.32 33.95
N ASN A 285 17.87 7.03 34.31
CA ASN A 285 17.99 6.58 35.72
C ASN A 285 18.97 5.40 35.89
N GLN A 286 20.12 5.47 35.20
CA GLN A 286 21.35 4.73 35.52
C GLN A 286 22.56 5.64 35.30
#